data_AF-A0A965YHE4-F1
#
_entry.id   AF-A0A965YHE4-F1
#
_cell.length_a   1.000
_cell.length_b   1.000
_cell.length_c   1.000
_cell.angle_alpha   90.00
_cell.angle_beta   90.00
_cell.angle_gamma   90.00
#
_symmetry.space_group_name_H-M   'P 1'
#
loop_
_entity.id
_entity.type
_entity.pdbx_description
1 polymer ?
#
loop_
_entity_poly.entity_id
_entity_poly.type
_entity_poly.pdbx_seq_one_letter_code
_entity_poly.pdbx_strand_id
1 'polypeptide(L)'
;QMGVSVTGDSYWHGKGSSLHADVVTQAYGAGTYMVTQMEDNAFGVAAMNADKLDRLIVVRDVVNYDQPYPTQTVLESLDASSGAFSMGMKNGFAVASKIINTLAGNWDAYGPSTPRNQ
;
A
#
# COMPACT_ATOMS: atom_id res chain seq x y z
N GLN A 1 9.02 -11.74 -0.21
CA GLN A 1 7.74 -12.43 -0.43
C GLN A 1 6.81 -11.45 -1.15
N MET A 2 5.98 -11.93 -2.06
CA MET A 2 4.96 -11.12 -2.74
C MET A 2 3.59 -11.38 -2.10
N GLY A 3 2.71 -10.38 -2.12
CA GLY A 3 1.33 -10.50 -1.67
C GLY A 3 0.58 -9.20 -1.92
N VAL A 4 -0.60 -9.06 -1.32
CA VAL A 4 -1.52 -7.94 -1.59
C VAL A 4 -1.58 -6.92 -0.47
N SER A 5 -1.96 -5.68 -0.81
CA SER A 5 -2.45 -4.71 0.16
C SER A 5 -3.95 -4.86 0.36
N VAL A 6 -4.44 -4.58 1.56
CA VAL A 6 -5.87 -4.59 1.91
C VAL A 6 -6.29 -3.19 2.36
N THR A 7 -7.33 -2.64 1.75
CA THR A 7 -7.93 -1.36 2.15
C THR A 7 -9.07 -1.56 3.15
N GLY A 8 -9.16 -0.68 4.14
CA GLY A 8 -10.38 -0.46 4.94
C GLY A 8 -10.39 0.92 5.60
N ASP A 9 -11.57 1.37 6.04
CA ASP A 9 -11.78 2.73 6.58
C ASP A 9 -11.41 2.88 8.07
N SER A 10 -10.70 1.89 8.64
CA SER A 10 -10.25 1.93 10.02
C SER A 10 -8.76 1.65 10.10
N TYR A 11 -8.12 2.23 11.10
CA TYR A 11 -6.74 1.93 11.38
C TYR A 11 -6.60 0.46 11.83
N TRP A 12 -5.69 -0.27 11.19
CA TRP A 12 -5.54 -1.71 11.36
C TRP A 12 -4.60 -2.03 12.51
N HIS A 13 -5.09 -2.75 13.52
CA HIS A 13 -4.24 -3.18 14.61
C HIS A 13 -4.79 -4.37 15.41
N GLY A 14 -3.91 -5.29 15.79
CA GLY A 14 -4.20 -6.47 16.59
C GLY A 14 -4.85 -7.61 15.82
N LYS A 15 -4.83 -8.81 16.44
CA LYS A 15 -5.20 -10.09 15.82
C LYS A 15 -6.56 -10.09 15.11
N GLY A 16 -7.56 -9.41 15.68
CA GLY A 16 -8.90 -9.35 15.08
C GLY A 16 -8.90 -8.63 13.73
N SER A 17 -8.13 -7.55 13.62
CA SER A 17 -7.99 -6.76 12.39
C SER A 17 -7.27 -7.56 11.30
N SER A 18 -6.17 -8.23 11.62
CA SER A 18 -5.43 -9.08 10.68
C SER A 18 -6.24 -10.32 10.24
N LEU A 19 -6.98 -10.96 11.13
CA LEU A 19 -7.91 -12.03 10.76
C LEU A 19 -8.99 -11.53 9.79
N HIS A 20 -9.45 -10.30 9.95
CA HIS A 20 -10.40 -9.71 9.01
C HIS A 20 -9.78 -9.50 7.62
N ALA A 21 -8.52 -9.04 7.55
CA ALA A 21 -7.78 -8.94 6.29
C ALA A 21 -7.62 -10.31 5.60
N ASP A 22 -7.32 -11.38 6.34
CA ASP A 22 -7.31 -12.75 5.84
C ASP A 22 -8.66 -13.18 5.28
N VAL A 23 -9.75 -12.94 6.02
CA VAL A 23 -11.12 -13.29 5.59
C VAL A 23 -11.48 -12.58 4.29
N VAL A 24 -11.17 -11.27 4.19
CA VAL A 24 -11.44 -10.48 2.97
C VAL A 24 -10.62 -11.03 1.80
N THR A 25 -9.32 -11.22 1.96
CA THR A 25 -8.47 -11.71 0.88
C THR A 25 -8.85 -13.13 0.43
N GLN A 26 -9.25 -14.00 1.36
CA GLN A 26 -9.76 -15.33 1.05
C GLN A 26 -11.07 -15.28 0.27
N ALA A 27 -12.02 -14.43 0.69
CA ALA A 27 -13.33 -14.31 0.05
C ALA A 27 -13.23 -13.88 -1.42
N TYR A 28 -12.23 -13.05 -1.77
CA TYR A 28 -11.99 -12.58 -3.14
C TYR A 28 -10.89 -13.35 -3.89
N GLY A 29 -10.28 -14.37 -3.28
CA GLY A 29 -9.15 -15.09 -3.87
C GLY A 29 -7.95 -14.18 -4.20
N ALA A 30 -7.74 -13.12 -3.43
CA ALA A 30 -6.76 -12.06 -3.71
C ALA A 30 -5.31 -12.47 -3.42
N GLY A 31 -5.09 -13.56 -2.69
CA GLY A 31 -3.77 -14.01 -2.24
C GLY A 31 -3.43 -13.50 -0.83
N THR A 32 -2.23 -13.81 -0.35
CA THR A 32 -1.81 -13.47 1.03
C THR A 32 -1.68 -11.96 1.20
N TYR A 33 -2.38 -11.38 2.18
CA TYR A 33 -2.18 -9.99 2.53
C TYR A 33 -0.79 -9.80 3.16
N MET A 34 -0.11 -8.72 2.80
CA MET A 34 1.20 -8.36 3.34
C MET A 34 1.17 -6.99 4.01
N VAL A 35 0.20 -6.15 3.64
CA VAL A 35 0.08 -4.76 4.10
C VAL A 35 -1.39 -4.42 4.24
N THR A 36 -1.74 -3.69 5.29
CA THR A 36 -3.03 -3.04 5.43
C THR A 36 -2.87 -1.53 5.24
N GLN A 37 -3.83 -0.88 4.58
CA GLN A 37 -3.86 0.57 4.34
C GLN A 37 -5.32 1.04 4.24
N MET A 38 -5.54 2.34 3.96
CA MET A 38 -6.88 2.93 3.98
C MET A 38 -7.34 3.57 2.65
N GLU A 39 -6.50 3.64 1.60
CA GLU A 39 -6.83 4.43 0.40
C GLU A 39 -6.71 3.72 -0.97
N ASP A 40 -5.95 2.62 -1.12
CA ASP A 40 -5.60 2.11 -2.46
C ASP A 40 -6.83 1.76 -3.30
N ASN A 41 -7.79 1.02 -2.73
CA ASN A 41 -8.98 0.61 -3.45
C ASN A 41 -9.86 1.81 -3.83
N ALA A 42 -9.90 2.87 -3.02
CA ALA A 42 -10.65 4.09 -3.34
C ALA A 42 -10.03 4.80 -4.56
N PHE A 43 -8.70 4.95 -4.59
CA PHE A 43 -8.00 5.46 -5.78
C PHE A 43 -8.19 4.55 -6.99
N GLY A 44 -8.16 3.23 -6.79
CA GLY A 44 -8.41 2.24 -7.85
C GLY A 44 -9.80 2.39 -8.47
N VAL A 45 -10.85 2.54 -7.65
CA VAL A 45 -12.22 2.78 -8.11
C VAL A 45 -12.33 4.13 -8.83
N ALA A 46 -11.72 5.18 -8.31
CA ALA A 46 -11.71 6.49 -8.97
C ALA A 46 -11.02 6.43 -10.34
N ALA A 47 -9.87 5.76 -10.44
CA ALA A 47 -9.14 5.56 -11.68
C ALA A 47 -9.93 4.69 -12.67
N MET A 48 -10.57 3.62 -12.19
CA MET A 48 -11.44 2.76 -13.00
C MET A 48 -12.60 3.55 -13.61
N ASN A 49 -13.28 4.38 -12.82
CA ASN A 49 -14.38 5.24 -13.29
C ASN A 49 -13.93 6.28 -14.33
N ALA A 50 -12.64 6.60 -14.37
CA ALA A 50 -12.04 7.51 -15.34
C ALA A 50 -11.40 6.80 -16.56
N ASP A 51 -11.49 5.47 -16.66
CA ASP A 51 -10.77 4.65 -17.65
C ASP A 51 -9.25 4.89 -17.61
N LYS A 52 -8.71 4.93 -16.38
CA LYS A 52 -7.29 5.15 -16.06
C LYS A 52 -6.71 4.12 -15.11
N LEU A 53 -7.38 2.99 -14.90
CA LEU A 53 -6.87 1.96 -13.98
C LEU A 53 -5.50 1.41 -14.43
N ASP A 54 -5.29 1.30 -15.75
CA ASP A 54 -4.01 0.93 -16.37
C ASP A 54 -2.93 2.03 -16.26
N ARG A 55 -3.26 3.19 -15.68
CA ARG A 55 -2.38 4.34 -15.44
C ARG A 55 -2.16 4.62 -13.96
N LEU A 56 -2.69 3.79 -13.07
CA LEU A 56 -2.51 3.94 -11.62
C LEU A 56 -1.33 3.09 -11.14
N ILE A 57 -0.42 3.72 -10.41
CA ILE A 57 0.60 3.06 -9.60
C ILE A 57 0.50 3.61 -8.17
N VAL A 58 0.52 2.72 -7.19
CA VAL A 58 0.58 3.08 -5.78
C VAL A 58 1.94 2.64 -5.23
N VAL A 59 2.66 3.60 -4.64
CA VAL A 59 3.96 3.35 -3.98
C VAL A 59 3.79 3.68 -2.51
N ARG A 60 4.05 2.72 -1.64
CA ARG A 60 3.92 2.85 -0.18
C ARG A 60 5.15 2.35 0.53
N ASP A 61 5.42 2.96 1.68
CA ASP A 61 6.36 2.43 2.67
C ASP A 61 5.60 1.76 3.81
N VAL A 62 6.09 0.61 4.24
CA VAL A 62 5.62 -0.07 5.45
C VAL A 62 6.37 0.53 6.64
N VAL A 63 5.64 1.25 7.50
CA VAL A 63 6.23 2.07 8.58
C VAL A 63 5.90 1.58 9.98
N ASN A 64 5.08 0.54 10.11
CA ASN A 64 4.73 -0.09 11.38
C ASN A 64 4.22 -1.52 11.13
N TYR A 65 3.72 -2.15 12.20
CA TYR A 65 3.13 -3.49 12.17
C TYR A 65 1.66 -3.41 12.56
N ASP A 66 0.84 -4.21 11.88
CA ASP A 66 -0.57 -4.41 12.24
C ASP A 66 -0.73 -5.36 13.44
N GLN A 67 0.33 -6.07 13.84
CA GLN A 67 0.38 -6.91 15.03
C GLN A 67 1.33 -6.37 16.10
N PRO A 68 0.99 -6.48 17.39
CA PRO A 68 1.91 -6.18 18.47
C PRO A 68 3.05 -7.20 18.53
N TYR A 69 4.19 -6.79 19.10
CA TYR A 69 5.23 -7.73 19.51
C TYR A 69 4.65 -8.75 20.53
N PRO A 70 5.11 -10.02 20.59
CA PRO A 70 4.50 -11.04 21.44
C PRO A 70 4.31 -10.69 22.92
N THR A 71 5.12 -9.79 23.49
CA THR A 71 5.00 -9.33 24.89
C THR A 71 4.33 -7.98 25.06
N GLN A 72 3.73 -7.42 24.00
CA GLN A 72 3.10 -6.11 23.98
C GLN A 72 1.59 -6.27 23.83
N THR A 73 0.82 -5.47 24.55
CA THR A 73 -0.63 -5.37 24.31
C THR A 73 -0.92 -4.63 23.00
N VAL A 74 -2.12 -4.79 22.46
CA VAL A 74 -2.57 -4.05 21.27
C VAL A 74 -2.52 -2.53 21.52
N LEU A 75 -2.92 -2.06 22.70
CA LEU A 75 -2.91 -0.64 23.03
C LEU A 75 -1.48 -0.08 23.12
N GLU A 76 -0.57 -0.79 23.80
CA GLU A 76 0.83 -0.37 23.88
C GLU A 76 1.52 -0.32 22.52
N SER A 77 1.17 -1.22 21.60
CA SER A 77 1.73 -1.23 20.25
C SER A 77 1.15 -0.11 19.38
N LEU A 78 -0.14 0.18 19.54
CA LEU A 78 -0.79 1.31 18.87
C LEU A 78 -0.24 2.66 19.35
N ASP A 79 0.00 2.79 20.65
CA ASP A 79 0.54 4.01 21.26
C ASP A 79 2.07 4.16 21.08
N ALA A 80 2.74 3.12 20.58
CA ALA A 80 4.18 3.16 20.39
C ALA A 80 4.59 4.15 19.30
N SER A 81 5.58 4.99 19.60
CA SER A 81 6.23 5.83 18.58
C SER A 81 7.14 4.95 17.71
N SER A 82 6.62 4.47 16.58
CA SER A 82 7.41 3.75 15.59
C SER A 82 8.31 4.74 14.84
N GLY A 83 9.64 4.63 15.01
CA GLY A 83 10.61 5.53 14.38
C GLY A 83 10.69 5.45 12.84
N ALA A 84 10.01 4.48 12.22
CA ALA A 84 10.13 4.22 10.79
C ALA A 84 9.35 5.22 9.90
N PHE A 85 8.43 6.03 10.43
CA PHE A 85 7.67 6.98 9.61
C PHE A 85 8.57 7.98 8.86
N SER A 86 9.51 8.61 9.56
CA SER A 86 10.42 9.59 8.95
C SER A 86 11.37 8.97 7.92
N MET A 87 11.72 7.70 8.11
CA MET A 87 12.53 6.92 7.16
C MET A 87 11.70 6.50 5.95
N GLY A 88 10.45 6.07 6.16
CA GLY A 88 9.48 5.79 5.11
C GLY A 88 9.32 6.99 4.20
N MET A 89 9.06 8.18 4.75
CA MET A 89 8.94 9.41 3.94
C MET A 89 10.14 9.66 3.02
N LYS A 90 11.37 9.40 3.49
CA LYS A 90 12.59 9.53 2.66
C LYS A 90 12.67 8.46 1.58
N ASN A 91 12.36 7.21 1.93
CA ASN A 91 12.40 6.08 1.01
C ASN A 91 11.33 6.21 -0.08
N GLY A 92 10.09 6.49 0.30
CA GLY A 92 8.97 6.73 -0.60
C GLY A 92 9.27 7.86 -1.55
N PHE A 93 9.82 8.98 -1.07
CA PHE A 93 10.28 10.06 -1.94
C PHE A 93 11.39 9.60 -2.89
N ALA A 94 12.42 8.91 -2.40
CA ALA A 94 13.55 8.48 -3.21
C ALA A 94 13.14 7.51 -4.35
N VAL A 95 12.14 6.67 -4.13
CA VAL A 95 11.60 5.75 -5.15
C VAL A 95 10.60 6.48 -6.05
N ALA A 96 9.59 7.14 -5.48
CA ALA A 96 8.53 7.78 -6.25
C ALA A 96 9.06 8.92 -7.14
N SER A 97 10.01 9.72 -6.65
CA SER A 97 10.61 10.80 -7.46
C SER A 97 11.33 10.25 -8.70
N LYS A 98 12.01 9.11 -8.60
CA LYS A 98 12.64 8.46 -9.76
C LYS A 98 11.58 8.02 -10.77
N ILE A 99 10.52 7.36 -10.31
CA ILE A 99 9.41 6.92 -11.17
C ILE A 99 8.79 8.13 -11.89
N ILE A 100 8.41 9.17 -11.13
CA ILE A 100 7.79 10.38 -11.68
C ILE A 100 8.71 11.08 -12.67
N ASN A 101 9.98 11.30 -12.30
CA ASN A 101 10.94 11.98 -13.17
C ASN A 101 11.21 11.20 -14.46
N THR A 102 11.28 9.87 -14.39
CA THR A 102 11.41 9.03 -15.58
C THR A 102 10.18 9.11 -16.48
N LEU A 103 8.97 9.03 -15.91
CA LEU A 103 7.73 9.10 -16.69
C LEU A 103 7.54 10.49 -17.33
N ALA A 104 7.72 11.55 -16.54
CA ALA A 104 7.56 12.93 -17.02
C ALA A 104 8.65 13.35 -18.01
N GLY A 105 9.91 12.93 -17.78
CA GLY A 105 11.03 13.25 -18.67
C GLY A 105 10.99 12.50 -20.01
N ASN A 106 10.18 11.46 -20.14
CA ASN A 106 10.03 10.65 -21.36
C ASN A 106 8.55 10.58 -21.77
N TRP A 107 7.84 11.70 -21.66
CA TRP A 107 6.39 11.73 -21.83
C TRP A 107 5.94 11.30 -23.23
N ASP A 108 6.70 11.59 -24.28
CA ASP A 108 6.36 11.15 -25.64
C ASP A 108 6.26 9.62 -25.76
N ALA A 109 7.01 8.88 -24.93
CA ALA A 109 6.93 7.42 -24.88
C ALA A 109 5.82 6.92 -23.94
N TYR A 110 5.66 7.53 -22.76
CA TYR A 110 4.78 7.01 -21.70
C TYR A 110 3.38 7.63 -21.65
N GLY A 111 3.20 8.82 -22.22
CA GLY A 111 1.90 9.46 -22.37
C GLY A 111 0.95 8.60 -23.22
N PRO A 112 1.34 8.21 -24.45
CA PRO A 112 0.51 7.36 -25.30
C PRO A 112 0.25 5.96 -24.74
N SER A 113 1.21 5.35 -24.05
CA SER A 113 1.11 3.96 -23.58
C SER A 113 1.74 3.71 -22.22
N THR A 114 1.09 2.92 -21.37
CA THR A 114 1.64 2.46 -20.08
C THR A 114 2.93 1.66 -20.28
N PRO A 115 3.97 1.87 -19.46
CA PRO A 115 5.16 1.01 -19.47
C PRO A 115 4.77 -0.47 -19.34
N ARG A 116 5.38 -1.34 -20.16
CA ARG A 116 5.23 -2.79 -20.05
C ARG A 116 6.58 -3.39 -19.70
N ASN A 117 6.58 -4.43 -18.86
CA ASN A 117 7.77 -5.23 -18.65
C ASN A 117 8.15 -5.87 -19.99
N GLN A 118 9.40 -5.67 -20.43
CA GLN A 118 9.97 -6.43 -21.54
C GLN A 118 10.25 -7.88 -21.09
#